data_AF-A0A3F2RFB1-F1
#
_entry.id   AF-A0A3F2RFB1-F1
#
_cell.length_a   1.000
_cell.length_b   1.000
_cell.length_c   1.000
_cell.angle_alpha   90.00
_cell.angle_beta   90.00
_cell.angle_gamma   90.00
#
_symmetry.space_group_name_H-M   'P 1'
#
loop_
_entity.id
_entity.type
_entity.pdbx_description
1 polymer ?
#
loop_
_entity_poly.entity_id
_entity_poly.type
_entity_poly.pdbx_seq_one_letter_code
_entity_poly.pdbx_strand_id
1 'polypeptide(L)'
;MEARSFNKLGIFDGFWEILPAVLTRPVVPVETQWIVYRPLHDRALDDLVSSIRHAPGRHLIADKKCYGLLRDVLQRPNVNGNAAQLVGLVADQRCNNERTRAVVTFLGQPTHFPTGAARLHLKTGATLWFAVVLHNKRFYETSDPTEKPFRLVLRPISIGGTVAATKMDESNSKANTEALVQTYASMLDQVVVGNPGQYLWMHDLWNTKHCATMLVD
;
A
#
# COMPACT_ATOMS: atom_id res chain seq x y z
N MET A 1 21.81 5.10 -24.46
CA MET A 1 21.71 4.47 -23.13
C MET A 1 20.47 5.06 -22.49
N GLU A 2 19.33 4.35 -22.59
CA GLU A 2 18.00 4.87 -22.21
C GLU A 2 17.93 5.16 -20.70
N ALA A 3 17.92 6.44 -20.33
CA ALA A 3 17.49 6.88 -19.01
C ALA A 3 15.97 6.72 -18.90
N ARG A 4 15.49 5.51 -18.58
CA ARG A 4 14.10 5.31 -18.15
C ARG A 4 13.95 5.93 -16.76
N SER A 5 13.35 7.11 -16.70
CA SER A 5 13.08 7.86 -15.47
C SER A 5 12.35 6.98 -14.44
N PHE A 6 13.07 6.63 -13.37
CA PHE A 6 12.62 5.85 -12.21
C PHE A 6 11.69 6.68 -11.28
N ASN A 7 10.58 7.21 -11.80
CA ASN A 7 9.84 8.29 -11.10
C ASN A 7 8.41 7.93 -10.68
N LYS A 8 8.15 6.71 -10.22
CA LYS A 8 6.84 6.34 -9.66
C LYS A 8 6.99 5.37 -8.50
N LEU A 9 6.70 5.82 -7.28
CA LEU A 9 6.78 5.03 -6.05
C LEU A 9 5.38 4.92 -5.44
N GLY A 10 4.76 3.74 -5.50
CA GLY A 10 3.43 3.48 -4.91
C GLY A 10 3.45 2.61 -3.66
N ILE A 11 2.56 2.93 -2.72
CA ILE A 11 1.71 2.09 -1.84
C ILE A 11 2.41 1.23 -0.76
N PHE A 12 1.98 1.35 0.51
CA PHE A 12 2.70 0.83 1.68
C PHE A 12 1.77 0.44 2.84
N ASP A 13 2.20 -0.50 3.69
CA ASP A 13 1.44 -1.01 4.86
C ASP A 13 2.38 -1.44 6.01
N GLY A 14 2.09 -1.20 7.30
CA GLY A 14 2.98 -1.56 8.43
C GLY A 14 2.93 -0.56 9.58
N PHE A 15 4.01 -0.28 10.33
CA PHE A 15 4.06 0.89 11.25
C PHE A 15 3.97 2.20 10.43
N TRP A 16 2.78 2.45 9.89
CA TRP A 16 2.56 3.17 8.64
C TRP A 16 2.63 4.68 8.85
N GLU A 17 2.54 5.15 10.09
CA GLU A 17 2.69 6.57 10.42
C GLU A 17 4.12 7.07 10.18
N ILE A 18 5.11 6.19 10.36
CA ILE A 18 6.53 6.52 10.21
C ILE A 18 6.98 6.36 8.75
N LEU A 19 6.32 5.50 7.97
CA LEU A 19 6.64 5.22 6.56
C LEU A 19 6.75 6.51 5.73
N PRO A 20 5.77 7.43 5.74
CA PRO A 20 5.87 8.71 5.06
C PRO A 20 7.11 9.51 5.46
N ALA A 21 7.54 9.48 6.72
CA ALA A 21 8.72 10.21 7.18
C ALA A 21 10.03 9.54 6.76
N VAL A 22 10.10 8.21 6.71
CA VAL A 22 11.28 7.46 6.26
C VAL A 22 11.51 7.59 4.75
N LEU A 23 10.42 7.79 3.99
CA LEU A 23 10.44 7.92 2.53
C LEU A 23 10.62 9.38 2.06
N THR A 24 10.92 10.33 2.95
CA THR A 24 11.32 11.69 2.56
C THR A 24 12.82 11.78 2.25
N ARG A 25 13.25 12.92 1.71
CA ARG A 25 14.67 13.19 1.44
C ARG A 25 15.51 13.11 2.72
N PRO A 26 16.78 12.62 2.63
CA PRO A 26 17.50 12.27 1.41
C PRO A 26 17.33 10.81 0.95
N VAL A 27 16.62 9.97 1.71
CA VAL A 27 16.59 8.50 1.50
C VAL A 27 15.89 8.12 0.19
N VAL A 28 14.80 8.82 -0.15
CA VAL A 28 14.09 8.65 -1.42
C VAL A 28 13.80 10.03 -2.02
N PRO A 29 13.99 10.26 -3.33
CA PRO A 29 13.78 11.57 -3.97
C PRO A 29 12.28 11.88 -4.19
N VAL A 30 11.43 11.59 -3.20
CA VAL A 30 10.01 11.90 -3.21
C VAL A 30 9.84 13.35 -2.73
N GLU A 31 9.26 14.19 -3.57
CA GLU A 31 8.96 15.59 -3.23
C GLU A 31 7.52 15.74 -2.72
N THR A 32 6.60 14.92 -3.21
CA THR A 32 5.18 15.01 -2.88
C THR A 32 4.60 13.66 -2.54
N GLN A 33 3.87 13.60 -1.41
CA GLN A 33 3.21 12.41 -0.89
C GLN A 33 1.70 12.63 -0.85
N TRP A 34 0.95 11.71 -1.43
CA TRP A 34 -0.51 11.72 -1.47
C TRP A 34 -1.00 10.51 -0.68
N ILE A 35 -1.40 10.72 0.57
CA ILE A 35 -1.75 9.65 1.50
C ILE A 35 -3.26 9.57 1.62
N VAL A 36 -3.84 8.42 1.30
CA VAL A 36 -5.27 8.21 1.45
C VAL A 36 -5.62 8.11 2.92
N TYR A 37 -6.62 8.88 3.34
CA TYR A 37 -7.08 9.00 4.70
C TYR A 37 -8.60 8.90 4.75
N ARG A 38 -9.13 8.11 5.68
CA ARG A 38 -10.55 8.13 6.04
C ARG A 38 -10.72 9.06 7.24
N PRO A 39 -11.47 10.16 7.11
CA PRO A 39 -11.79 11.01 8.25
C PRO A 39 -12.43 10.22 9.39
N LEU A 40 -12.03 10.51 10.63
CA LEU A 40 -12.60 9.89 11.81
C LEU A 40 -14.01 10.44 12.09
N HIS A 41 -14.82 9.65 12.80
CA HIS A 41 -16.19 10.05 13.16
C HIS A 41 -16.20 11.20 14.18
N ASP A 42 -15.27 11.19 15.12
CA ASP A 42 -15.10 12.26 16.08
C ASP A 42 -14.19 13.35 15.49
N ARG A 43 -14.72 14.58 15.43
CA ARG A 43 -14.03 15.71 14.81
C ARG A 43 -12.77 16.12 15.56
N ALA A 44 -12.79 16.13 16.90
CA ALA A 44 -11.64 16.55 17.68
C ALA A 44 -10.47 15.57 17.52
N LEU A 45 -10.77 14.28 17.47
CA LEU A 45 -9.79 13.24 17.16
C LEU A 45 -9.31 13.32 15.70
N ASP A 46 -10.21 13.60 14.75
CA ASP A 46 -9.85 13.79 13.34
C ASP A 46 -8.87 14.95 13.14
N ASP A 47 -9.16 16.09 13.79
CA ASP A 47 -8.32 17.28 13.77
C ASP A 47 -6.95 17.01 14.41
N LEU A 48 -6.93 16.31 15.56
CA LEU A 48 -5.69 15.91 16.23
C LEU A 48 -4.83 14.99 15.35
N VAL A 49 -5.40 13.91 14.80
CA VAL A 49 -4.68 12.96 13.95
C VAL A 49 -4.17 13.64 12.67
N SER A 50 -5.00 14.49 12.07
CA SER A 50 -4.61 15.28 10.89
C SER A 50 -3.46 16.24 11.20
N SER A 51 -3.46 16.85 12.38
CA SER A 51 -2.35 17.73 12.81
C SER A 51 -1.03 16.98 12.98
N ILE A 52 -1.05 15.77 13.55
CA ILE A 52 0.13 14.92 13.74
C ILE A 52 0.68 14.46 12.39
N ARG A 53 -0.19 14.14 11.43
CA ARG A 53 0.20 13.65 10.11
C ARG A 53 0.61 14.77 9.16
N HIS A 54 0.38 16.03 9.51
CA HIS A 54 0.77 17.17 8.70
C HIS A 54 2.30 17.21 8.51
N ALA A 55 2.75 17.34 7.26
CA ALA A 55 4.15 17.53 6.93
C ALA A 55 4.28 18.28 5.61
N PRO A 56 5.36 19.05 5.40
CA PRO A 56 5.64 19.68 4.10
C PRO A 56 5.64 18.65 2.96
N GLY A 57 4.94 18.97 1.86
CA GLY A 57 4.82 18.10 0.70
C GLY A 57 3.91 16.87 0.90
N ARG A 58 3.23 16.74 2.05
CA ARG A 58 2.26 15.67 2.31
C ARG A 58 0.83 16.17 2.21
N HIS A 59 0.05 15.50 1.39
CA HIS A 59 -1.37 15.78 1.17
C HIS A 59 -2.19 14.57 1.62
N LEU A 60 -3.06 14.78 2.61
CA LEU A 60 -4.04 13.78 3.04
C LEU A 60 -5.27 13.86 2.11
N ILE A 61 -5.63 12.75 1.49
CA ILE A 61 -6.74 12.67 0.53
C ILE A 61 -7.85 11.81 1.10
N ALA A 62 -9.06 12.36 1.21
CA ALA A 62 -10.23 11.61 1.67
C ALA A 62 -10.46 10.33 0.84
N ASP A 63 -10.72 9.21 1.50
CA ASP A 63 -10.85 7.88 0.85
C ASP A 63 -11.97 7.81 -0.20
N LYS A 64 -13.03 8.60 -0.06
CA LYS A 64 -14.15 8.65 -1.01
C LYS A 64 -13.77 9.43 -2.27
N LYS A 65 -14.03 8.81 -3.44
CA LYS A 65 -13.85 9.40 -4.78
C LYS A 65 -12.41 9.86 -5.09
N CYS A 66 -11.40 9.40 -4.34
CA CYS A 66 -10.00 9.77 -4.55
C CYS A 66 -9.33 9.14 -5.78
N TYR A 67 -9.85 8.00 -6.27
CA TYR A 67 -9.16 7.20 -7.30
C TYR A 67 -8.78 8.02 -8.55
N GLY A 68 -9.68 8.87 -9.05
CA GLY A 68 -9.42 9.72 -10.22
C GLY A 68 -8.28 10.69 -9.98
N LEU A 69 -8.27 11.36 -8.82
CA LEU A 69 -7.20 12.27 -8.41
C LEU A 69 -5.85 11.54 -8.32
N LEU A 70 -5.81 10.40 -7.63
CA LEU A 70 -4.57 9.62 -7.46
C LEU A 70 -4.02 9.11 -8.80
N ARG A 71 -4.90 8.68 -9.70
CA ARG A 71 -4.52 8.30 -11.07
C ARG A 71 -3.88 9.48 -11.79
N ASP A 72 -4.53 10.65 -11.77
CA ASP A 72 -4.06 11.83 -12.48
C ASP A 72 -2.71 12.32 -11.93
N VAL A 73 -2.56 12.30 -10.61
CA VAL A 73 -1.31 12.58 -9.90
C VAL A 73 -0.18 11.68 -10.39
N LEU A 74 -0.39 10.36 -10.45
CA LEU A 74 0.62 9.39 -10.90
C LEU A 74 0.91 9.42 -12.41
N GLN A 75 0.07 10.09 -13.21
CA GLN A 75 0.28 10.30 -14.63
C GLN A 75 0.97 11.63 -14.94
N ARG A 76 0.88 12.62 -14.05
CA ARG A 76 1.54 13.91 -14.21
C ARG A 76 3.01 13.83 -13.82
N PRO A 77 3.94 14.37 -14.63
CA PRO A 77 5.29 14.65 -14.16
C PRO A 77 5.23 15.72 -13.06
N ASN A 78 6.18 15.67 -12.12
CA ASN A 78 6.24 16.69 -11.07
C ASN A 78 6.64 18.05 -11.67
N VAL A 79 6.24 19.15 -11.03
CA VAL A 79 6.43 20.54 -11.52
C VAL A 79 7.90 20.84 -11.82
N ASN A 80 8.82 20.20 -11.09
CA ASN A 80 10.27 20.35 -11.21
C ASN A 80 10.94 19.29 -12.11
N GLY A 81 10.19 18.59 -12.97
CA GLY A 81 10.68 17.73 -14.05
C GLY A 81 11.23 16.35 -13.64
N ASN A 82 11.85 16.23 -12.47
CA ASN A 82 12.56 15.00 -12.05
C ASN A 82 12.17 14.42 -10.69
N ALA A 83 11.33 15.09 -9.90
CA ALA A 83 11.01 14.60 -8.57
C ALA A 83 9.92 13.52 -8.58
N ALA A 84 10.10 12.46 -7.78
CA ALA A 84 9.14 11.38 -7.67
C ALA A 84 7.90 11.83 -6.88
N GLN A 85 6.73 11.39 -7.33
CA GLN A 85 5.49 11.48 -6.58
C GLN A 85 5.18 10.13 -5.93
N LEU A 86 4.60 10.17 -4.74
CA LEU A 86 4.27 9.00 -3.94
C LEU A 86 2.78 8.99 -3.62
N VAL A 87 2.13 7.85 -3.85
CA VAL A 87 0.76 7.61 -3.37
C VAL A 87 0.82 6.53 -2.30
N GLY A 88 0.34 6.82 -1.09
CA GLY A 88 0.26 5.87 0.01
C GLY A 88 -1.17 5.40 0.25
N LEU A 89 -1.40 4.09 0.22
CA LEU A 89 -2.65 3.46 0.67
C LEU A 89 -2.32 2.29 1.57
N VAL A 90 -3.08 2.13 2.66
CA VAL A 90 -3.12 0.91 3.46
C VAL A 90 -3.94 -0.13 2.69
N ALA A 91 -3.36 -1.29 2.40
CA ALA A 91 -3.91 -2.25 1.43
C ALA A 91 -4.32 -3.61 2.03
N ASP A 92 -4.20 -3.79 3.34
CA ASP A 92 -4.57 -5.01 4.06
C ASP A 92 -5.90 -4.90 4.81
N GLN A 93 -6.61 -3.76 4.69
CA GLN A 93 -7.93 -3.61 5.31
C GLN A 93 -9.00 -4.39 4.56
N ARG A 94 -10.04 -4.82 5.28
CA ARG A 94 -11.20 -5.49 4.69
C ARG A 94 -11.88 -4.60 3.62
N CYS A 95 -12.11 -5.17 2.44
CA CYS A 95 -12.89 -4.51 1.37
C CYS A 95 -14.22 -5.23 1.10
N ASN A 96 -15.34 -4.56 1.43
CA ASN A 96 -16.69 -5.12 1.23
C ASN A 96 -17.30 -4.82 -0.13
N ASN A 97 -16.76 -3.85 -0.88
CA ASN A 97 -17.33 -3.46 -2.17
C ASN A 97 -16.82 -4.40 -3.26
N GLU A 98 -17.73 -5.13 -3.91
CA GLU A 98 -17.43 -6.13 -4.93
C GLU A 98 -16.62 -5.58 -6.11
N ARG A 99 -16.82 -4.31 -6.46
CA ARG A 99 -16.11 -3.66 -7.58
C ARG A 99 -14.67 -3.30 -7.23
N THR A 100 -14.32 -3.28 -5.95
CA THR A 100 -13.02 -2.81 -5.46
C THR A 100 -12.32 -3.83 -4.55
N ARG A 101 -12.85 -5.04 -4.43
CA ARG A 101 -12.23 -6.14 -3.68
C ARG A 101 -11.56 -7.13 -4.61
N ALA A 102 -10.46 -7.72 -4.16
CA ALA A 102 -9.87 -8.93 -4.71
C ALA A 102 -10.05 -10.04 -3.69
N VAL A 103 -10.40 -11.24 -4.16
CA VAL A 103 -10.38 -12.44 -3.34
C VAL A 103 -8.93 -12.90 -3.24
N VAL A 104 -8.42 -13.05 -2.03
CA VAL A 104 -7.05 -13.48 -1.77
C VAL A 104 -7.02 -14.51 -0.64
N THR A 105 -5.97 -15.31 -0.61
CA THR A 105 -5.61 -16.13 0.55
C THR A 105 -4.57 -15.36 1.37
N PHE A 106 -4.87 -15.14 2.65
CA PHE A 106 -4.00 -14.48 3.62
C PHE A 106 -3.98 -15.33 4.90
N LEU A 107 -2.79 -15.68 5.38
CA LEU A 107 -2.53 -16.57 6.50
C LEU A 107 -3.26 -17.91 6.38
N GLY A 108 -3.30 -18.45 5.16
CA GLY A 108 -3.96 -19.71 4.82
C GLY A 108 -5.49 -19.66 4.79
N GLN A 109 -6.10 -18.48 4.91
CA GLN A 109 -7.55 -18.32 4.89
C GLN A 109 -8.01 -17.34 3.80
N PRO A 110 -9.15 -17.59 3.14
CA PRO A 110 -9.69 -16.67 2.15
C PRO A 110 -10.19 -15.37 2.80
N THR A 111 -9.86 -14.23 2.19
CA THR A 111 -10.30 -12.89 2.62
C THR A 111 -10.42 -11.94 1.41
N HIS A 112 -10.78 -10.68 1.67
CA HIS A 112 -11.02 -9.65 0.66
C HIS A 112 -10.20 -8.39 0.92
N PHE A 113 -9.21 -8.13 0.06
CA PHE A 113 -8.36 -6.94 0.13
C PHE A 113 -8.75 -5.90 -0.95
N PRO A 114 -8.50 -4.60 -0.73
CA PRO A 114 -8.79 -3.55 -1.70
C PRO A 114 -7.89 -3.60 -2.93
N THR A 115 -8.47 -3.40 -4.10
CA THR A 115 -7.75 -3.44 -5.39
C THR A 115 -7.19 -2.09 -5.83
N GLY A 116 -7.45 -1.01 -5.08
CA GLY A 116 -7.11 0.35 -5.48
C GLY A 116 -5.64 0.51 -5.89
N ALA A 117 -4.76 -0.18 -5.17
CA ALA A 117 -3.34 -0.18 -5.40
C ALA A 117 -2.90 -0.81 -6.72
N ALA A 118 -3.30 -2.07 -6.92
CA ALA A 118 -3.06 -2.81 -8.15
C ALA A 118 -3.67 -2.10 -9.36
N ARG A 119 -4.87 -1.54 -9.22
CA ARG A 119 -5.55 -0.80 -10.30
C ARG A 119 -4.81 0.48 -10.68
N LEU A 120 -4.31 1.24 -9.70
CA LEU A 120 -3.47 2.42 -9.99
C LEU A 120 -2.18 2.03 -10.70
N HIS A 121 -1.51 0.96 -10.26
CA HIS A 121 -0.33 0.41 -10.92
C HIS A 121 -0.61 0.07 -12.40
N LEU A 122 -1.60 -0.79 -12.66
CA LEU A 122 -1.97 -1.22 -14.00
C LEU A 122 -2.40 -0.05 -14.90
N LYS A 123 -3.11 0.95 -14.35
CA LYS A 123 -3.63 2.07 -15.13
C LYS A 123 -2.58 3.15 -15.46
N THR A 124 -1.58 3.32 -14.61
CA THR A 124 -0.63 4.44 -14.70
C THR A 124 0.80 4.01 -15.04
N GLY A 125 1.09 2.70 -14.97
CA GLY A 125 2.44 2.16 -15.07
C GLY A 125 3.34 2.56 -13.89
N ALA A 126 2.77 3.08 -12.80
CA ALA A 126 3.53 3.42 -11.60
C ALA A 126 4.09 2.17 -10.93
N THR A 127 5.34 2.18 -10.45
CA THR A 127 5.89 1.04 -9.70
C THR A 127 5.06 0.82 -8.44
N LEU A 128 4.59 -0.40 -8.26
CA LEU A 128 3.89 -0.83 -7.06
C LEU A 128 4.92 -1.36 -6.07
N TRP A 129 4.96 -0.81 -4.87
CA TRP A 129 5.81 -1.30 -3.80
C TRP A 129 4.96 -1.99 -2.73
N PHE A 130 5.62 -2.91 -2.05
CA PHE A 130 5.29 -3.38 -0.73
C PHE A 130 6.28 -2.70 0.21
N ALA A 131 5.82 -2.01 1.25
CA ALA A 131 6.71 -1.65 2.34
C ALA A 131 6.06 -1.75 3.68
N VAL A 132 6.82 -2.29 4.63
CA VAL A 132 6.51 -2.40 6.06
C VAL A 132 7.67 -1.82 6.87
N VAL A 133 7.35 -1.20 8.00
CA VAL A 133 8.34 -0.86 9.03
C VAL A 133 8.16 -1.83 10.18
N LEU A 134 9.24 -2.52 10.52
CA LEU A 134 9.29 -3.45 11.64
C LEU A 134 10.11 -2.86 12.78
N HIS A 135 9.64 -3.07 13.99
CA HIS A 135 10.36 -2.81 15.22
C HIS A 135 11.42 -3.88 15.46
N ASN A 136 12.64 -3.46 15.75
CA ASN A 136 13.75 -4.36 16.06
C ASN A 136 13.86 -4.55 17.57
N LYS A 137 13.34 -5.67 18.08
CA LYS A 137 13.35 -5.98 19.52
C LYS A 137 14.76 -6.01 20.11
N ARG A 138 15.75 -6.49 19.33
CA ARG A 138 17.16 -6.58 19.75
C ARG A 138 17.76 -5.23 20.12
N PHE A 139 17.27 -4.14 19.54
CA PHE A 139 17.70 -2.80 19.89
C PHE A 139 17.53 -2.50 21.39
N TYR A 140 16.49 -3.04 22.04
CA TYR A 140 16.20 -2.79 23.47
C TYR A 140 16.87 -3.78 24.41
N GLU A 141 17.40 -4.88 23.86
CA GLU A 141 18.04 -5.96 24.61
C GLU A 141 19.57 -5.81 24.60
N THR A 142 20.11 -4.90 23.79
CA THR A 142 21.55 -4.74 23.58
C THR A 142 22.00 -3.31 23.86
N SER A 143 23.29 -3.13 24.14
CA SER A 143 23.94 -1.82 24.20
C SER A 143 24.71 -1.47 22.93
N ASP A 144 24.49 -2.21 21.84
CA ASP A 144 25.19 -2.00 20.57
C ASP A 144 24.64 -0.74 19.87
N PRO A 145 25.47 0.30 19.66
CA PRO A 145 25.03 1.54 19.02
C PRO A 145 24.74 1.40 17.52
N THR A 146 25.15 0.28 16.91
CA THR A 146 24.89 -0.01 15.49
C THR A 146 23.50 -0.57 15.24
N GLU A 147 22.89 -1.19 16.26
CA GLU A 147 21.51 -1.64 16.20
C GLU A 147 20.57 -0.46 15.99
N LYS A 148 19.61 -0.62 15.08
CA LYS A 148 18.60 0.41 14.80
C LYS A 148 17.23 -0.07 15.29
N PRO A 149 16.42 0.84 15.87
CA PRO A 149 15.13 0.47 16.46
C PRO A 149 14.10 0.02 15.42
N PHE A 150 14.29 0.41 14.15
CA PHE A 150 13.37 0.13 13.06
C PHE A 150 14.08 -0.43 11.84
N ARG A 151 13.40 -1.33 11.14
CA ARG A 151 13.81 -1.89 9.86
C ARG A 151 12.73 -1.62 8.82
N LEU A 152 13.09 -0.89 7.77
CA LEU A 152 12.25 -0.75 6.58
C LEU A 152 12.45 -1.98 5.70
N VAL A 153 11.36 -2.66 5.36
CA VAL A 153 11.33 -3.64 4.27
C VAL A 153 10.64 -2.95 3.11
N LEU A 154 11.31 -2.84 1.96
CA LEU A 154 10.77 -2.26 0.74
C LEU A 154 11.04 -3.24 -0.42
N ARG A 155 9.98 -3.68 -1.09
CA ARG A 155 10.03 -4.67 -2.19
C ARG A 155 9.12 -4.25 -3.33
N PRO A 156 9.55 -4.28 -4.59
CA PRO A 156 8.63 -4.06 -5.69
C PRO A 156 7.67 -5.25 -5.80
N ILE A 157 6.40 -4.97 -6.13
CA ILE A 157 5.41 -5.97 -6.46
C ILE A 157 5.36 -6.10 -7.98
N SER A 158 5.53 -7.32 -8.46
CA SER A 158 5.42 -7.68 -9.87
C SER A 158 4.84 -9.07 -9.99
N ILE A 159 3.98 -9.30 -10.98
CA ILE A 159 3.56 -10.63 -11.37
C ILE A 159 4.57 -11.22 -12.36
N GLY A 160 4.93 -12.49 -12.18
CA GLY A 160 5.83 -13.20 -13.09
C GLY A 160 5.14 -13.46 -14.42
N GLY A 161 5.47 -12.69 -15.44
CA GLY A 161 4.91 -12.79 -16.79
C GLY A 161 5.00 -11.45 -17.50
N THR A 162 5.49 -11.43 -18.73
CA THR A 162 5.53 -10.23 -19.55
C THR A 162 4.10 -9.71 -19.69
N VAL A 163 3.77 -8.60 -19.02
CA VAL A 163 2.54 -7.85 -19.29
C VAL A 163 2.74 -7.18 -20.65
N ALA A 164 2.71 -7.99 -21.71
CA ALA A 164 2.73 -7.49 -23.07
C ALA A 164 1.49 -6.62 -23.22
N ALA A 165 1.70 -5.36 -23.59
CA ALA A 165 0.67 -4.36 -23.84
C ALA A 165 -0.20 -4.69 -25.07
N THR A 166 -0.64 -5.94 -25.18
CA THR A 166 -1.71 -6.37 -26.06
C THR A 166 -3.03 -6.05 -25.38
N LYS A 167 -4.00 -5.58 -26.17
CA LYS A 167 -5.29 -5.04 -25.72
C LYS A 167 -5.83 -5.78 -24.49
N MET A 168 -5.81 -5.11 -23.33
CA MET A 168 -6.37 -5.64 -22.09
C MET A 168 -7.89 -5.82 -22.27
N ASP A 169 -8.31 -7.06 -22.44
CA ASP A 169 -9.67 -7.50 -22.12
C ASP A 169 -9.93 -7.22 -20.61
N GLU A 170 -11.17 -6.84 -20.27
CA GLU A 170 -11.64 -6.65 -18.90
C GLU A 170 -11.39 -7.87 -18.02
N SER A 171 -11.54 -9.08 -18.57
CA SER A 171 -11.26 -10.34 -17.87
C SER A 171 -9.79 -10.46 -17.46
N ASN A 172 -8.87 -10.16 -18.39
CA ASN A 172 -7.42 -10.16 -18.12
C ASN A 172 -7.02 -9.07 -17.12
N SER A 173 -7.67 -7.90 -17.17
CA SER A 173 -7.45 -6.80 -16.22
C SER A 173 -7.82 -7.19 -14.78
N LYS A 174 -8.96 -7.88 -14.60
CA LYS A 174 -9.38 -8.39 -13.28
C LYS A 174 -8.42 -9.45 -12.74
N ALA A 175 -8.06 -10.44 -13.56
CA ALA A 175 -7.13 -11.50 -13.16
C ALA A 175 -5.76 -10.94 -12.75
N ASN A 176 -5.21 -10.00 -13.52
CA ASN A 176 -3.94 -9.34 -13.18
C ASN A 176 -4.05 -8.51 -11.89
N THR A 177 -5.20 -7.84 -11.68
CA THR A 177 -5.46 -7.09 -10.45
C THR A 177 -5.45 -8.03 -9.24
N GLU A 178 -6.17 -9.15 -9.30
CA GLU A 178 -6.22 -10.14 -8.22
C GLU A 178 -4.85 -10.76 -7.98
N ALA A 179 -4.09 -11.10 -9.02
CA ALA A 179 -2.74 -11.66 -8.89
C ALA A 179 -1.77 -10.68 -8.20
N LEU A 180 -1.83 -9.38 -8.50
CA LEU A 180 -1.04 -8.36 -7.82
C LEU A 180 -1.40 -8.25 -6.33
N VAL A 181 -2.69 -8.27 -6.00
CA VAL A 181 -3.15 -8.21 -4.60
C VAL A 181 -2.80 -9.51 -3.85
N GLN A 182 -2.87 -10.67 -4.50
CA GLN A 182 -2.42 -11.94 -3.92
C GLN A 182 -0.91 -11.94 -3.67
N THR A 183 -0.13 -11.34 -4.57
CA THR A 183 1.33 -11.19 -4.39
C THR A 183 1.62 -10.32 -3.17
N TYR A 184 0.91 -9.20 -3.02
CA TYR A 184 0.95 -8.38 -1.81
C TYR A 184 0.59 -9.17 -0.55
N ALA A 185 -0.52 -9.91 -0.57
CA ALA A 185 -0.97 -10.72 0.58
C ALA A 185 0.08 -11.77 0.97
N SER A 186 0.73 -12.40 -0.02
CA SER A 186 1.78 -13.41 0.21
C SER A 186 3.06 -12.80 0.79
N MET A 187 3.39 -11.56 0.44
CA MET A 187 4.50 -10.81 1.05
C MET A 187 4.17 -10.41 2.49
N LEU A 188 2.94 -9.95 2.73
CA LEU A 188 2.45 -9.62 4.06
C LEU A 188 2.43 -10.85 4.97
N ASP A 189 1.97 -12.00 4.46
CA ASP A 189 1.97 -13.29 5.17
C ASP A 189 3.35 -13.61 5.75
N GLN A 190 4.40 -13.52 4.93
CA GLN A 190 5.77 -13.81 5.37
C GLN A 190 6.21 -12.86 6.49
N VAL A 191 5.86 -11.59 6.38
CA VAL A 191 6.19 -10.59 7.40
C VAL A 191 5.46 -10.86 8.71
N VAL A 192 4.15 -11.13 8.63
CA VAL A 192 3.28 -11.38 9.78
C VAL A 192 3.65 -12.68 10.48
N VAL A 193 3.89 -13.76 9.75
CA VAL A 193 4.36 -15.04 10.32
C VAL A 193 5.69 -14.87 11.05
N GLY A 194 6.61 -14.07 10.49
CA GLY A 194 7.89 -13.78 11.15
C GLY A 194 7.79 -12.82 12.34
N ASN A 195 6.75 -11.97 12.39
CA ASN A 195 6.61 -10.90 13.39
C ASN A 195 5.15 -10.75 13.87
N PRO A 196 4.50 -11.81 14.37
CA PRO A 196 3.05 -11.80 14.59
C PRO A 196 2.63 -10.72 15.58
N GLY A 197 3.41 -10.49 16.64
CA GLY A 197 3.11 -9.45 17.64
C GLY A 197 3.21 -8.00 17.13
N GLN A 198 3.64 -7.77 15.88
CA GLN A 198 3.71 -6.44 15.27
C GLN A 198 2.58 -6.17 14.27
N TYR A 199 1.76 -7.19 13.96
CA TYR A 199 0.61 -7.03 13.09
C TYR A 199 -0.60 -6.51 13.89
N LEU A 200 -1.40 -5.62 13.31
CA LEU A 200 -2.58 -5.08 13.97
C LEU A 200 -3.77 -6.04 13.84
N TRP A 201 -3.83 -7.04 14.72
CA TRP A 201 -4.88 -8.09 14.72
C TRP A 201 -6.31 -7.63 14.97
N MET A 202 -6.52 -6.35 15.27
CA MET A 202 -7.86 -5.79 15.54
C MET A 202 -8.73 -5.67 14.27
N HIS A 203 -8.16 -5.91 13.08
CA HIS A 203 -8.91 -5.92 11.83
C HIS A 203 -9.76 -7.19 11.68
N ASP A 204 -11.04 -7.00 11.37
CA ASP A 204 -12.00 -8.07 11.16
C ASP A 204 -11.95 -8.59 9.71
N LEU A 205 -10.81 -9.18 9.30
CA LEU A 205 -10.54 -9.57 7.91
C LEU A 205 -11.35 -10.78 7.43
N TRP A 206 -11.64 -11.73 8.32
CA TRP A 206 -12.24 -13.03 7.95
C TRP A 206 -13.73 -13.14 8.28
N ASN A 207 -14.41 -12.04 8.55
CA ASN A 207 -15.83 -12.08 8.91
C ASN A 207 -16.69 -12.75 7.82
N THR A 208 -17.33 -13.84 8.23
CA THR A 208 -18.06 -14.78 7.36
C THR A 208 -19.47 -14.34 7.00
N LYS A 209 -19.99 -13.21 7.52
CA LYS A 209 -21.35 -12.71 7.17
C LYS A 209 -21.57 -12.50 5.65
N HIS A 210 -20.51 -12.52 4.84
CA HIS A 210 -20.57 -12.48 3.37
C HIS A 210 -19.77 -13.61 2.67
N CYS A 211 -19.20 -14.57 3.39
CA CYS A 211 -18.45 -15.69 2.80
C CYS A 211 -19.34 -16.93 2.56
N ALA A 212 -20.46 -17.04 3.28
CA ALA A 212 -21.39 -18.17 3.19
C ALA A 212 -22.16 -18.30 1.85
N THR A 213 -22.02 -17.37 0.91
CA THR A 213 -22.69 -17.45 -0.39
C THR A 213 -21.89 -18.23 -1.45
N MET A 214 -20.67 -18.67 -1.15
CA MET A 214 -19.76 -19.30 -2.14
C MET A 214 -19.45 -20.78 -1.88
N LEU A 215 -20.13 -21.44 -0.94
CA LEU A 215 -19.93 -22.88 -0.65
C LEU A 215 -21.26 -23.66 -0.68
N VAL A 216 -22.04 -23.45 -1.74
CA VAL A 216 -23.12 -24.38 -2.10
C VAL A 216 -22.97 -24.70 -3.58
N ASP A 217 -22.20 -25.76 -3.86
CA ASP A 217 -22.32 -26.62 -5.03
C ASP A 217 -22.30 -28.07 -4.52
#